data_AF-A0A9E1UVS7-F1
#
_entry.id   AF-A0A9E1UVS7-F1
#
_cell.length_a   1.000
_cell.length_b   1.000
_cell.length_c   1.000
_cell.angle_alpha   90.00
_cell.angle_beta   90.00
_cell.angle_gamma   90.00
#
_symmetry.space_group_name_H-M   'P 1'
#
loop_
_entity.id
_entity.type
_entity.pdbx_description
1 polymer ?
#
loop_
_entity_poly.entity_id
_entity_poly.type
_entity_poly.pdbx_seq_one_letter_code
_entity_poly.pdbx_strand_id
1 'polypeptide(L)'
;MVATAMVALALTTGPFSGISADNLLDTPSLKMDIIWQADAVALAALSKGARVVEEEDRQILLTEAGFTLTIAQELPEGKYRLEMECSAPNRGTDSFYVAVDGKRMSQIVVLRVGEFGRTAAMLPVQGAGAHAFEVTLREAPGSKIVGASLSRTTVTTARAPILSELRTQHPRLLLTPERLAELRETYATDAYAKVYVLPGKMRKLYPYRKGKRNGGIYRGLGDQILGYLLEPDPAKLAEIITWLEMATTYGDVGVDLDAEYFMEGIALGYDWLYDELPEDLRKRLGVRIAELCEQLYAASLAGKTGGGHSFQQNHYWFAHLSLALGAGALVNDHPQADEWLAWAWDRFERIAVTFSPDGGFHEGPSYWDFSMPTLYIYTDIYEHLTGLRVPAMDQGLKGQAAFRMHHILPGL
;
A
#
# COMPACT_ATOMS: atom_id res chain seq x y z
N MET A 1 21.93 30.21 32.66
CA MET A 1 20.81 29.27 32.63
C MET A 1 21.06 28.31 31.49
N VAL A 2 21.59 27.14 31.82
CA VAL A 2 21.75 26.00 30.91
C VAL A 2 20.38 25.35 30.82
N ALA A 3 19.72 25.45 29.68
CA ALA A 3 18.46 24.77 29.41
C ALA A 3 18.53 24.12 28.02
N THR A 4 18.81 22.82 28.07
CA THR A 4 18.29 21.80 27.16
C THR A 4 18.83 21.80 25.73
N ALA A 5 20.10 21.42 25.59
CA ALA A 5 20.51 20.60 24.46
C ALA A 5 19.83 19.22 24.63
N MET A 6 18.61 19.06 24.13
CA MET A 6 18.12 17.72 23.79
C MET A 6 18.94 17.27 22.59
N VAL A 7 19.96 16.45 22.87
CA VAL A 7 20.51 15.54 21.87
C VAL A 7 19.32 14.80 21.29
N ALA A 8 18.98 15.10 20.04
CA ALA A 8 18.14 14.24 19.25
C ALA A 8 18.86 12.90 19.19
N LEU A 9 18.53 11.98 20.09
CA LEU A 9 18.70 10.57 19.77
C LEU A 9 17.86 10.41 18.51
N ALA A 10 18.53 10.29 17.36
CA ALA A 10 17.93 9.69 16.19
C ALA A 10 17.23 8.44 16.72
N LEU A 11 15.91 8.38 16.55
CA LEU A 11 15.19 7.15 16.79
C LEU A 11 15.86 6.12 15.87
N THR A 12 16.74 5.29 16.45
CA THR A 12 17.39 4.17 15.76
C THR A 12 16.35 3.12 15.38
N THR A 13 15.16 3.23 15.96
CA THR A 13 14.00 2.37 15.76
C THR A 13 12.80 3.19 15.30
N GLY A 14 12.11 2.78 14.24
CA GLY A 14 10.88 3.39 13.77
C GLY A 14 9.78 3.35 14.86
N PRO A 15 9.12 4.47 15.19
CA PRO A 15 8.15 4.52 16.29
C PRO A 15 6.85 3.75 16.03
N PHE A 16 6.48 3.46 14.79
CA PHE A 16 5.32 2.62 14.46
C PHE A 16 5.71 1.16 14.25
N SER A 17 6.85 0.93 13.63
CA SER A 17 7.34 -0.39 13.24
C SER A 17 8.22 -1.09 14.27
N GLY A 18 8.84 -0.37 15.22
CA GLY A 18 9.89 -0.90 16.08
C GLY A 18 11.16 -1.38 15.36
N ILE A 19 11.30 -1.14 14.04
CA ILE A 19 12.42 -1.64 13.24
C ILE A 19 13.58 -0.65 13.18
N SER A 20 14.77 -1.18 13.00
CA SER A 20 16.05 -0.51 12.80
C SER A 20 16.76 -1.13 11.60
N ALA A 21 17.96 -0.64 11.28
CA ALA A 21 18.78 -1.23 10.22
C ALA A 21 19.15 -2.70 10.52
N ASP A 22 19.26 -3.07 11.79
CA ASP A 22 19.71 -4.40 12.23
C ASP A 22 18.60 -5.47 12.17
N ASN A 23 17.33 -5.06 12.12
CA ASN A 23 16.17 -5.96 12.14
C ASN A 23 15.11 -5.57 11.11
N LEU A 24 15.58 -5.08 9.95
CA LEU A 24 14.77 -4.52 8.88
C LEU A 24 13.74 -5.50 8.28
N LEU A 25 13.95 -6.81 8.37
CA LEU A 25 13.01 -7.82 7.86
C LEU A 25 12.00 -8.28 8.92
N ASP A 26 12.21 -7.93 10.19
CA ASP A 26 11.30 -8.29 11.27
C ASP A 26 9.99 -7.52 11.12
N THR A 27 8.88 -8.10 11.54
CA THR A 27 7.55 -7.46 11.52
C THR A 27 6.95 -7.43 12.92
N PRO A 28 7.54 -6.71 13.89
CA PRO A 28 7.07 -6.76 15.27
C PRO A 28 5.69 -6.10 15.44
N SER A 29 5.29 -5.24 14.51
CA SER A 29 3.92 -4.69 14.40
C SER A 29 2.90 -5.72 13.90
N LEU A 30 3.33 -6.84 13.32
CA LEU A 30 2.47 -7.91 12.80
C LEU A 30 2.62 -9.18 13.64
N LYS A 31 1.59 -9.49 14.44
CA LYS A 31 1.49 -10.77 15.12
C LYS A 31 0.96 -11.83 14.15
N MET A 32 1.64 -12.96 14.07
CA MET A 32 1.23 -14.15 13.31
C MET A 32 1.09 -15.34 14.26
N ASP A 33 -0.14 -15.68 14.62
CA ASP A 33 -0.41 -16.85 15.45
C ASP A 33 -0.70 -18.05 14.53
N ILE A 34 0.22 -19.01 14.43
CA ILE A 34 0.02 -20.24 13.65
C ILE A 34 -1.08 -21.05 14.33
N ILE A 35 -2.21 -21.20 13.63
CA ILE A 35 -3.38 -21.95 14.12
C ILE A 35 -3.46 -23.34 13.50
N TRP A 36 -2.83 -23.53 12.35
CA TRP A 36 -2.79 -24.80 11.63
C TRP A 36 -1.52 -24.89 10.78
N GLN A 37 -0.95 -26.08 10.68
CA GLN A 37 0.19 -26.38 9.81
C GLN A 37 0.16 -27.85 9.38
N ALA A 38 0.64 -28.13 8.18
CA ALA A 38 0.73 -29.47 7.63
C ALA A 38 1.96 -29.63 6.73
N ASP A 39 2.60 -30.79 6.80
CA ASP A 39 3.62 -31.25 5.86
C ASP A 39 2.99 -31.87 4.59
N ALA A 40 3.81 -32.25 3.62
CA ALA A 40 3.36 -32.85 2.36
C ALA A 40 2.44 -34.07 2.55
N VAL A 41 2.66 -34.92 3.56
CA VAL A 41 1.84 -36.12 3.79
C VAL A 41 0.48 -35.76 4.36
N ALA A 42 0.45 -34.88 5.36
CA ALA A 42 -0.81 -34.37 5.92
C ALA A 42 -1.61 -33.58 4.86
N LEU A 43 -0.93 -32.80 4.02
CA LEU A 43 -1.57 -32.11 2.90
C LEU A 43 -2.16 -33.09 1.87
N ALA A 44 -1.48 -34.21 1.59
CA ALA A 44 -2.00 -35.22 0.66
C ALA A 44 -3.38 -35.73 1.11
N ALA A 45 -3.56 -35.99 2.41
CA ALA A 45 -4.82 -36.46 2.98
C ALA A 45 -5.98 -35.43 2.87
N LEU A 46 -5.64 -34.15 2.74
CA LEU A 46 -6.59 -33.04 2.57
C LEU A 46 -6.79 -32.65 1.09
N SER A 47 -6.15 -33.37 0.18
CA SER A 47 -6.11 -33.03 -1.23
C SER A 47 -6.76 -34.10 -2.12
N LYS A 48 -7.16 -33.68 -3.31
CA LYS A 48 -7.47 -34.55 -4.46
C LYS A 48 -6.52 -34.18 -5.59
N GLY A 49 -6.23 -35.13 -6.48
CA GLY A 49 -5.36 -34.88 -7.63
C GLY A 49 -3.93 -34.49 -7.22
N ALA A 50 -3.35 -35.18 -6.26
CA ALA A 50 -1.94 -35.02 -5.88
C ALA A 50 -1.40 -36.33 -5.29
N ARG A 51 -0.08 -36.45 -5.26
CA ARG A 51 0.62 -37.56 -4.62
C ARG A 51 1.87 -37.09 -3.90
N VAL A 52 2.26 -37.83 -2.87
CA VAL A 52 3.53 -37.60 -2.18
C VAL A 52 4.66 -38.28 -2.96
N VAL A 53 5.72 -37.53 -3.22
CA VAL A 53 6.97 -38.01 -3.80
C VAL A 53 8.13 -37.63 -2.89
N GLU A 54 9.25 -38.34 -3.02
CA GLU A 54 10.48 -38.06 -2.30
C GLU A 54 11.51 -37.46 -3.27
N GLU A 55 12.09 -36.32 -2.90
CA GLU A 55 13.11 -35.62 -3.68
C GLU A 55 14.09 -34.95 -2.71
N GLU A 56 15.39 -35.14 -2.92
CA GLU A 56 16.45 -34.54 -2.07
C GLU A 56 16.21 -34.72 -0.56
N ASP A 57 15.80 -35.92 -0.14
CA ASP A 57 15.49 -36.30 1.26
C ASP A 57 14.31 -35.52 1.90
N ARG A 58 13.37 -35.04 1.07
CA ARG A 58 12.15 -34.33 1.52
C ARG A 58 10.91 -34.96 0.91
N GLN A 59 9.84 -35.00 1.69
CA GLN A 59 8.52 -35.36 1.19
C GLN A 59 7.87 -34.14 0.53
N ILE A 60 7.36 -34.33 -0.68
CA ILE A 60 6.76 -33.27 -1.51
C ILE A 60 5.40 -33.74 -1.98
N LEU A 61 4.41 -32.88 -1.85
CA LEU A 61 3.13 -33.03 -2.52
C LEU A 61 3.25 -32.52 -3.96
N LEU A 62 3.26 -33.44 -4.92
CA LEU A 62 3.25 -33.14 -6.35
C LEU A 62 1.80 -33.00 -6.82
N THR A 63 1.45 -31.83 -7.37
CA THR A 63 0.10 -31.57 -7.90
C THR A 63 -0.13 -32.28 -9.23
N GLU A 64 -1.32 -32.83 -9.40
CA GLU A 64 -1.78 -33.54 -10.60
C GLU A 64 -3.07 -32.92 -11.15
N ALA A 65 -3.57 -33.44 -12.28
CA ALA A 65 -4.77 -32.91 -12.91
C ALA A 65 -5.97 -32.97 -11.93
N GLY A 66 -6.70 -31.85 -11.83
CA GLY A 66 -7.80 -31.73 -10.88
C GLY A 66 -7.37 -31.46 -9.43
N PHE A 67 -6.14 -31.00 -9.20
CA PHE A 67 -5.66 -30.70 -7.86
C PHE A 67 -6.55 -29.70 -7.12
N THR A 68 -6.97 -30.12 -5.94
CA THR A 68 -7.70 -29.29 -4.96
C THR A 68 -7.20 -29.64 -3.56
N LEU A 69 -6.84 -28.64 -2.77
CA LEU A 69 -6.53 -28.77 -1.34
C LEU A 69 -7.60 -28.01 -0.56
N THR A 70 -8.24 -28.64 0.42
CA THR A 70 -9.26 -28.01 1.27
C THR A 70 -8.84 -28.09 2.73
N ILE A 71 -8.70 -26.92 3.37
CA ILE A 71 -8.34 -26.79 4.77
C ILE A 71 -9.59 -26.27 5.51
N ALA A 72 -10.23 -27.12 6.31
CA ALA A 72 -11.40 -26.74 7.11
C ALA A 72 -10.95 -26.42 8.55
N GLN A 73 -11.37 -25.27 9.09
CA GLN A 73 -11.03 -24.82 10.44
C GLN A 73 -12.24 -24.10 11.10
N GLU A 74 -12.37 -24.25 12.42
CA GLU A 74 -13.30 -23.44 13.24
C GLU A 74 -12.58 -22.16 13.68
N LEU A 75 -13.00 -21.01 13.14
CA LEU A 75 -12.27 -19.76 13.26
C LEU A 75 -13.15 -18.60 13.67
N PRO A 76 -12.65 -17.64 14.48
CA PRO A 76 -13.29 -16.35 14.63
C PRO A 76 -13.10 -15.49 13.37
N GLU A 77 -13.93 -14.45 13.24
CA GLU A 77 -13.76 -13.40 12.24
C GLU A 77 -12.35 -12.79 12.29
N GLY A 78 -11.77 -12.54 11.12
CA GLY A 78 -10.45 -11.93 11.02
C GLY A 78 -9.73 -12.18 9.71
N LYS A 79 -8.45 -11.81 9.68
CA LYS A 79 -7.56 -11.96 8.53
C LYS A 79 -6.59 -13.11 8.77
N TYR A 80 -6.55 -14.05 7.85
CA TYR A 80 -5.70 -15.23 7.93
C TYR A 80 -4.69 -15.26 6.80
N ARG A 81 -3.45 -15.65 7.11
CA ARG A 81 -2.36 -15.79 6.16
C ARG A 81 -2.15 -17.27 5.87
N LEU A 82 -2.46 -17.69 4.65
CA LEU A 82 -2.11 -19.01 4.14
C LEU A 82 -0.72 -18.92 3.51
N GLU A 83 0.28 -19.47 4.17
CA GLU A 83 1.66 -19.56 3.66
C GLU A 83 1.94 -20.98 3.17
N MET A 84 2.63 -21.08 2.03
CA MET A 84 3.05 -22.34 1.43
C MET A 84 4.54 -22.28 1.10
N GLU A 85 5.27 -23.35 1.41
CA GLU A 85 6.61 -23.59 0.90
C GLU A 85 6.51 -24.49 -0.34
N CYS A 86 6.84 -23.93 -1.50
CA CYS A 86 6.56 -24.58 -2.77
C CYS A 86 7.48 -24.10 -3.91
N SER A 87 7.51 -24.87 -4.99
CA SER A 87 8.21 -24.54 -6.23
C SER A 87 7.40 -24.97 -7.44
N ALA A 88 7.70 -24.36 -8.59
CA ALA A 88 7.11 -24.73 -9.87
C ALA A 88 8.21 -25.08 -10.88
N PRO A 89 8.04 -26.10 -11.73
CA PRO A 89 9.01 -26.43 -12.77
C PRO A 89 9.07 -25.36 -13.87
N ASN A 90 7.97 -24.65 -14.16
CA ASN A 90 7.91 -23.61 -15.17
C ASN A 90 6.73 -22.65 -14.95
N ARG A 91 6.69 -21.56 -15.72
CA ARG A 91 5.62 -20.52 -15.66
C ARG A 91 4.21 -21.01 -16.02
N GLY A 92 4.08 -22.18 -16.62
CA GLY A 92 2.78 -22.81 -16.90
C GLY A 92 2.28 -23.66 -15.74
N THR A 93 2.93 -23.63 -14.57
CA THR A 93 2.61 -24.45 -13.39
C THR A 93 2.78 -23.67 -12.08
N ASP A 94 2.99 -22.36 -12.17
CA ASP A 94 3.51 -21.53 -11.08
C ASP A 94 2.44 -20.74 -10.33
N SER A 95 1.16 -21.10 -10.48
CA SER A 95 0.13 -20.40 -9.73
C SER A 95 -1.06 -21.25 -9.31
N PHE A 96 -1.60 -20.88 -8.15
CA PHE A 96 -2.86 -21.36 -7.62
C PHE A 96 -3.85 -20.22 -7.46
N TYR A 97 -5.12 -20.57 -7.65
CA TYR A 97 -6.20 -19.78 -7.11
C TYR A 97 -6.45 -20.16 -5.66
N VAL A 98 -6.93 -19.19 -4.87
CA VAL A 98 -7.38 -19.40 -3.50
C VAL A 98 -8.84 -18.97 -3.32
N ALA A 99 -9.57 -19.65 -2.45
CA ALA A 99 -10.94 -19.32 -2.10
C ALA A 99 -11.18 -19.50 -0.60
N VAL A 100 -12.16 -18.77 -0.07
CA VAL A 100 -12.68 -18.91 1.29
C VAL A 100 -14.19 -19.16 1.16
N ASP A 101 -14.67 -20.25 1.75
CA ASP A 101 -16.09 -20.64 1.74
C ASP A 101 -16.69 -20.67 0.33
N GLY A 102 -15.92 -21.19 -0.64
CA GLY A 102 -16.29 -21.28 -2.05
C GLY A 102 -16.23 -19.95 -2.83
N LYS A 103 -15.96 -18.82 -2.16
CA LYS A 103 -15.76 -17.53 -2.82
C LYS A 103 -14.30 -17.38 -3.27
N ARG A 104 -14.09 -17.29 -4.58
CA ARG A 104 -12.77 -17.06 -5.17
C ARG A 104 -12.22 -15.69 -4.78
N MET A 105 -10.98 -15.64 -4.30
CA MET A 105 -10.28 -14.39 -4.02
C MET A 105 -9.65 -13.81 -5.29
N SER A 106 -9.44 -12.49 -5.31
CA SER A 106 -8.69 -11.82 -6.38
C SER A 106 -7.19 -12.15 -6.31
N GLN A 107 -6.66 -12.40 -5.12
CA GLN A 107 -5.28 -12.84 -4.93
C GLN A 107 -5.04 -14.22 -5.57
N ILE A 108 -3.88 -14.36 -6.18
CA ILE A 108 -3.34 -15.63 -6.65
C ILE A 108 -2.04 -15.92 -5.90
N VAL A 109 -1.81 -17.20 -5.61
CA VAL A 109 -0.55 -17.66 -5.04
C VAL A 109 0.38 -17.94 -6.21
N VAL A 110 1.42 -17.12 -6.39
CA VAL A 110 2.46 -17.33 -7.40
C VAL A 110 3.69 -17.95 -6.75
N LEU A 111 4.20 -19.01 -7.36
CA LEU A 111 5.30 -19.85 -6.90
C LEU A 111 6.61 -19.42 -7.57
N ARG A 112 7.73 -19.72 -6.93
CA ARG A 112 9.04 -19.55 -7.57
C ARG A 112 9.27 -20.67 -8.59
N VAL A 113 9.82 -20.31 -9.75
CA VAL A 113 10.18 -21.27 -10.78
C VAL A 113 11.59 -21.79 -10.53
N GLY A 114 11.74 -23.11 -10.46
CA GLY A 114 13.03 -23.80 -10.35
C GLY A 114 13.59 -23.94 -8.93
N GLU A 115 13.13 -23.13 -7.96
CA GLU A 115 13.57 -23.20 -6.56
C GLU A 115 12.39 -23.21 -5.59
N PHE A 116 12.57 -23.87 -4.44
CA PHE A 116 11.62 -23.78 -3.33
C PHE A 116 11.69 -22.40 -2.68
N GLY A 117 10.52 -21.84 -2.42
CA GLY A 117 10.38 -20.60 -1.68
C GLY A 117 9.05 -20.53 -0.97
N ARG A 118 8.96 -19.58 -0.04
CA ARG A 118 7.70 -19.27 0.64
C ARG A 118 6.90 -18.25 -0.15
N THR A 119 5.60 -18.45 -0.20
CA THR A 119 4.63 -17.54 -0.79
C THR A 119 3.35 -17.59 0.04
N ALA A 120 2.57 -16.52 0.04
CA ALA A 120 1.39 -16.45 0.87
C ALA A 120 0.23 -15.71 0.18
N ALA A 121 -0.98 -15.98 0.67
CA ALA A 121 -2.18 -15.21 0.40
C ALA A 121 -2.85 -14.78 1.71
N MET A 122 -3.46 -13.60 1.70
CA MET A 122 -4.29 -13.09 2.78
C MET A 122 -5.75 -13.40 2.49
N LEU A 123 -6.38 -14.10 3.42
CA LEU A 123 -7.72 -14.67 3.29
C LEU A 123 -8.60 -14.09 4.40
N PRO A 124 -9.59 -13.24 4.07
CA PRO A 124 -10.53 -12.72 5.05
C PRO A 124 -11.57 -13.79 5.40
N VAL A 125 -11.90 -13.89 6.68
CA VAL A 125 -12.99 -14.70 7.21
C VAL A 125 -14.03 -13.74 7.79
N GLN A 126 -15.30 -13.94 7.46
CA GLN A 126 -16.43 -13.14 7.94
C GLN A 126 -17.31 -13.97 8.87
N GLY A 127 -17.60 -13.46 10.06
CA GLY A 127 -18.28 -14.24 11.10
C GLY A 127 -17.37 -15.28 11.77
N ALA A 128 -17.86 -15.86 12.86
CA ALA A 128 -17.19 -16.95 13.56
C ALA A 128 -17.88 -18.28 13.23
N GLY A 129 -17.08 -19.34 13.03
CA GLY A 129 -17.58 -20.71 12.83
C GLY A 129 -16.68 -21.54 11.91
N ALA A 130 -17.29 -22.53 11.25
CA ALA A 130 -16.61 -23.40 10.31
C ALA A 130 -16.32 -22.66 9.00
N HIS A 131 -15.05 -22.58 8.63
CA HIS A 131 -14.59 -22.00 7.38
C HIS A 131 -13.71 -22.97 6.59
N ALA A 132 -13.81 -22.92 5.26
CA ALA A 132 -13.02 -23.74 4.35
C ALA A 132 -12.14 -22.88 3.45
N PHE A 133 -10.83 -23.11 3.51
CA PHE A 133 -9.85 -22.50 2.61
C PHE A 133 -9.50 -23.49 1.51
N GLU A 134 -9.63 -23.05 0.26
CA GLU A 134 -9.38 -23.91 -0.90
C GLU A 134 -8.23 -23.38 -1.73
N VAL A 135 -7.32 -24.28 -2.11
CA VAL A 135 -6.24 -24.02 -3.08
C VAL A 135 -6.47 -24.90 -4.30
N THR A 136 -6.56 -24.30 -5.48
CA THR A 136 -6.83 -25.01 -6.74
C THR A 136 -5.87 -24.57 -7.83
N LEU A 137 -5.56 -25.45 -8.78
CA LEU A 137 -4.74 -25.08 -9.93
C LEU A 137 -5.31 -23.87 -10.68
N ARG A 138 -4.45 -22.91 -10.98
CA ARG A 138 -4.72 -21.85 -11.96
C ARG A 138 -4.18 -22.22 -13.34
N GLU A 139 -3.02 -22.88 -13.36
CA GLU A 139 -2.31 -23.30 -14.57
C GLU A 139 -2.26 -24.85 -14.64
N ALA A 140 -1.33 -25.41 -15.42
CA ALA A 140 -1.14 -26.87 -15.51
C ALA A 140 -0.61 -27.48 -14.20
N PRO A 141 -0.86 -28.79 -13.96
CA PRO A 141 -0.30 -29.49 -12.80
C PRO A 141 1.23 -29.64 -12.85
N GLY A 142 1.83 -30.03 -11.73
CA GLY A 142 3.26 -30.28 -11.59
C GLY A 142 3.98 -29.36 -10.61
N SER A 143 3.25 -28.46 -9.95
CA SER A 143 3.75 -27.70 -8.81
C SER A 143 4.12 -28.63 -7.64
N LYS A 144 5.13 -28.26 -6.88
CA LYS A 144 5.67 -29.03 -5.76
C LYS A 144 5.43 -28.27 -4.46
N ILE A 145 4.78 -28.88 -3.46
CA ILE A 145 4.47 -28.26 -2.17
C ILE A 145 5.12 -29.09 -1.06
N VAL A 146 5.93 -28.45 -0.21
CA VAL A 146 6.59 -29.10 0.95
C VAL A 146 5.69 -29.06 2.18
N GLY A 147 5.00 -27.94 2.37
CA GLY A 147 4.12 -27.73 3.51
C GLY A 147 3.32 -26.44 3.38
N ALA A 148 2.32 -26.30 4.25
CA ALA A 148 1.53 -25.09 4.36
C ALA A 148 1.21 -24.79 5.83
N SER A 149 1.00 -23.51 6.12
CA SER A 149 0.50 -23.04 7.41
C SER A 149 -0.59 -22.00 7.23
N LEU A 150 -1.50 -21.96 8.19
CA LEU A 150 -2.51 -20.92 8.32
C LEU A 150 -2.24 -20.19 9.62
N SER A 151 -2.05 -18.88 9.53
CA SER A 151 -1.80 -18.01 10.69
C SER A 151 -2.87 -16.95 10.81
N ARG A 152 -3.39 -16.71 12.02
CA ARG A 152 -4.18 -15.49 12.26
C ARG A 152 -3.24 -14.31 12.30
N THR A 153 -3.58 -13.27 11.54
CA THR A 153 -2.80 -12.03 11.51
C THR A 153 -3.47 -10.96 12.34
N THR A 154 -2.67 -10.22 13.10
CA THR A 154 -3.14 -9.03 13.82
C THR A 154 -2.06 -7.97 13.75
N VAL A 155 -2.39 -6.81 13.17
CA VAL A 155 -1.51 -5.65 13.23
C VAL A 155 -1.77 -4.92 14.54
N THR A 156 -0.68 -4.70 15.26
CA THR A 156 -0.67 -3.94 16.52
C THR A 156 -0.15 -2.54 16.23
N THR A 157 -0.84 -1.55 16.76
CA THR A 157 -0.44 -0.15 16.64
C THR A 157 0.26 0.26 17.93
N ALA A 158 1.56 0.56 17.87
CA ALA A 158 2.30 1.00 19.05
C ALA A 158 1.82 2.37 19.57
N ARG A 159 1.19 3.15 18.69
CA ARG A 159 0.66 4.49 18.96
C ARG A 159 -0.44 4.86 17.96
N ALA A 160 -1.17 5.94 18.24
CA ALA A 160 -2.14 6.50 17.32
C ALA A 160 -1.44 6.92 16.00
N PRO A 161 -1.99 6.56 14.82
CA PRO A 161 -1.36 6.81 13.53
C PRO A 161 -1.56 8.24 13.01
N ILE A 162 -2.29 9.07 13.74
CA ILE A 162 -2.58 10.46 13.38
C ILE A 162 -2.80 11.29 14.65
N LEU A 163 -2.39 12.56 14.60
CA LEU A 163 -2.60 13.57 15.64
C LEU A 163 -4.09 13.75 15.92
N SER A 164 -4.44 13.88 17.21
CA SER A 164 -5.83 13.94 17.68
C SER A 164 -6.65 15.05 17.05
N GLU A 165 -6.05 16.22 16.89
CA GLU A 165 -6.61 17.44 16.32
C GLU A 165 -6.95 17.29 14.83
N LEU A 166 -6.21 16.45 14.09
CA LEU A 166 -6.45 16.21 12.67
C LEU A 166 -7.57 15.20 12.41
N ARG A 167 -7.99 14.42 13.42
CA ARG A 167 -8.93 13.30 13.23
C ARG A 167 -10.33 13.71 12.81
N THR A 168 -10.78 14.89 13.21
CA THR A 168 -12.18 15.33 13.00
C THR A 168 -12.32 16.47 12.01
N GLN A 169 -11.21 17.01 11.49
CA GLN A 169 -11.23 18.12 10.55
C GLN A 169 -10.99 17.64 9.12
N HIS A 170 -11.50 18.40 8.17
CA HIS A 170 -11.15 18.30 6.76
C HIS A 170 -10.92 19.73 6.24
N PRO A 171 -9.93 19.97 5.36
CA PRO A 171 -8.89 19.04 4.92
C PRO A 171 -7.93 18.60 6.05
N ARG A 172 -7.31 17.42 5.92
CA ARG A 172 -6.24 16.94 6.81
C ARG A 172 -5.06 16.29 6.09
N LEU A 173 -5.15 16.00 4.80
CA LEU A 173 -4.05 15.41 4.02
C LEU A 173 -3.26 16.54 3.37
N LEU A 174 -2.02 16.79 3.82
CA LEU A 174 -1.12 17.85 3.32
C LEU A 174 -1.62 19.30 3.53
N LEU A 175 -2.91 19.48 3.77
CA LEU A 175 -3.59 20.76 4.00
C LEU A 175 -4.44 20.68 5.27
N THR A 176 -4.62 21.84 5.90
CA THR A 176 -5.64 22.10 6.91
C THR A 176 -6.46 23.31 6.48
N PRO A 177 -7.62 23.58 7.09
CA PRO A 177 -8.36 24.82 6.85
C PRO A 177 -7.50 26.07 7.05
N GLU A 178 -6.67 26.09 8.10
CA GLU A 178 -5.74 27.18 8.40
C GLU A 178 -4.69 27.32 7.30
N ARG A 179 -4.06 26.21 6.90
CA ARG A 179 -3.05 26.24 5.84
C ARG A 179 -3.62 26.66 4.50
N LEU A 180 -4.85 26.27 4.18
CA LEU A 180 -5.54 26.71 2.98
C LEU A 180 -5.81 28.22 3.00
N ALA A 181 -6.18 28.79 4.15
CA ALA A 181 -6.34 30.23 4.29
C ALA A 181 -5.01 30.98 4.05
N GLU A 182 -3.91 30.51 4.64
CA GLU A 182 -2.57 31.06 4.40
C GLU A 182 -2.15 30.98 2.93
N LEU A 183 -2.45 29.85 2.26
CA LEU A 183 -2.14 29.67 0.85
C LEU A 183 -2.93 30.62 -0.04
N ARG A 184 -4.20 30.89 0.28
CA ARG A 184 -5.02 31.89 -0.45
C ARG A 184 -4.45 33.30 -0.31
N GLU A 185 -4.05 33.68 0.90
CA GLU A 185 -3.41 34.98 1.16
C GLU A 185 -2.09 35.10 0.41
N THR A 186 -1.26 34.05 0.44
CA THR A 186 0.03 34.02 -0.25
C THR A 186 -0.16 34.07 -1.78
N TYR A 187 -1.11 33.30 -2.30
CA TYR A 187 -1.41 33.23 -3.73
C TYR A 187 -1.90 34.56 -4.30
N ALA A 188 -2.59 35.37 -3.50
CA ALA A 188 -3.02 36.72 -3.87
C ALA A 188 -1.86 37.73 -4.04
N THR A 189 -0.61 37.36 -3.76
CA THR A 189 0.57 38.22 -3.93
C THR A 189 1.20 38.10 -5.31
N ASP A 190 1.64 39.22 -5.88
CA ASP A 190 2.35 39.28 -7.18
C ASP A 190 3.62 38.41 -7.22
N ALA A 191 4.26 38.19 -6.08
CA ALA A 191 5.46 37.37 -5.98
C ALA A 191 5.12 35.88 -6.15
N TYR A 192 4.03 35.42 -5.52
CA TYR A 192 3.63 34.02 -5.58
C TYR A 192 3.01 33.66 -6.93
N ALA A 193 2.19 34.56 -7.49
CA ALA A 193 1.60 34.38 -8.82
C ALA A 193 2.66 34.22 -9.94
N LYS A 194 3.92 34.61 -9.69
CA LYS A 194 5.04 34.40 -10.64
C LYS A 194 5.70 33.03 -10.53
N VAL A 195 5.54 32.32 -9.42
CA VAL A 195 6.22 31.04 -9.16
C VAL A 195 5.27 29.84 -9.18
N TYR A 196 3.99 30.06 -8.90
CA TYR A 196 2.95 29.03 -8.98
C TYR A 196 1.93 29.39 -10.05
N VAL A 197 1.70 28.48 -10.99
CA VAL A 197 0.72 28.62 -12.06
C VAL A 197 -0.40 27.63 -11.81
N LEU A 198 -1.64 28.11 -11.79
CA LEU A 198 -2.80 27.23 -11.68
C LEU A 198 -2.80 26.20 -12.82
N PRO A 199 -3.22 24.96 -12.54
CA PRO A 199 -3.26 23.95 -13.58
C PRO A 199 -4.22 24.38 -14.69
N GLY A 200 -3.81 24.11 -15.93
CA GLY A 200 -4.64 24.33 -17.11
C GLY A 200 -5.81 23.34 -17.20
N LYS A 201 -6.35 23.19 -18.40
CA LYS A 201 -7.52 22.33 -18.67
C LYS A 201 -7.29 20.89 -18.18
N MET A 202 -8.32 20.33 -17.54
CA MET A 202 -8.34 18.91 -17.16
C MET A 202 -8.20 17.98 -18.38
N ARG A 203 -7.66 16.79 -18.13
CA ARG A 203 -7.51 15.75 -19.15
C ARG A 203 -8.87 15.24 -19.61
N LYS A 204 -8.90 14.51 -20.73
CA LYS A 204 -10.12 13.81 -21.17
C LYS A 204 -10.38 12.60 -20.26
N LEU A 205 -11.47 12.65 -19.51
CA LEU A 205 -11.97 11.52 -18.73
C LEU A 205 -12.45 10.37 -19.64
N TYR A 206 -12.24 9.12 -19.20
CA TYR A 206 -12.73 7.92 -19.88
C TYR A 206 -13.27 6.91 -18.85
N PRO A 207 -14.19 6.00 -19.23
CA PRO A 207 -14.67 4.96 -18.32
C PRO A 207 -13.62 3.86 -18.07
N TYR A 208 -13.78 3.11 -16.98
CA TYR A 208 -12.90 2.00 -16.62
C TYR A 208 -12.67 1.00 -17.76
N ARG A 209 -11.41 0.60 -17.95
CA ARG A 209 -10.98 -0.37 -18.96
C ARG A 209 -10.36 -1.58 -18.30
N LYS A 210 -11.10 -2.70 -18.27
CA LYS A 210 -10.64 -3.96 -17.66
C LYS A 210 -9.30 -4.42 -18.27
N GLY A 211 -8.34 -4.78 -17.41
CA GLY A 211 -7.02 -5.27 -17.82
C GLY A 211 -6.10 -4.22 -18.44
N LYS A 212 -6.42 -2.92 -18.26
CA LYS A 212 -5.57 -1.79 -18.67
C LYS A 212 -5.25 -0.92 -17.46
N ARG A 213 -4.28 -0.01 -17.62
CA ARG A 213 -4.03 1.06 -16.66
C ARG A 213 -5.15 2.10 -16.71
N ASN A 214 -5.66 2.47 -15.55
CA ASN A 214 -6.80 3.35 -15.35
C ASN A 214 -6.48 4.51 -14.39
N GLY A 215 -5.54 4.34 -13.47
CA GLY A 215 -5.20 5.34 -12.45
C GLY A 215 -4.38 6.52 -12.95
N GLY A 216 -3.49 6.32 -13.92
CA GLY A 216 -2.60 7.39 -14.41
C GLY A 216 -3.28 8.67 -14.95
N ILE A 217 -4.59 8.66 -15.24
CA ILE A 217 -5.33 9.89 -15.58
C ILE A 217 -5.76 10.71 -14.37
N TYR A 218 -5.88 10.09 -13.20
CA TYR A 218 -6.18 10.75 -11.93
C TYR A 218 -4.94 11.39 -11.31
N ARG A 219 -3.74 11.03 -11.81
CA ARG A 219 -2.50 11.75 -11.52
C ARG A 219 -2.65 13.22 -11.94
N GLY A 220 -2.64 14.12 -10.97
CA GLY A 220 -2.86 15.57 -11.15
C GLY A 220 -4.30 16.03 -10.88
N LEU A 221 -5.23 15.15 -10.47
CA LEU A 221 -6.54 15.58 -9.98
C LEU A 221 -6.39 16.43 -8.71
N GLY A 222 -5.44 16.09 -7.82
CA GLY A 222 -5.08 16.90 -6.65
C GLY A 222 -4.71 18.33 -7.03
N ASP A 223 -3.88 18.53 -8.06
CA ASP A 223 -3.54 19.87 -8.55
C ASP A 223 -4.78 20.65 -8.99
N GLN A 224 -5.71 19.99 -9.70
CA GLN A 224 -6.96 20.59 -10.15
C GLN A 224 -7.82 21.04 -8.98
N ILE A 225 -7.94 20.19 -7.94
CA ILE A 225 -8.67 20.51 -6.72
C ILE A 225 -8.00 21.66 -5.96
N LEU A 226 -6.67 21.64 -5.77
CA LEU A 226 -5.95 22.75 -5.15
C LEU A 226 -6.19 24.05 -5.92
N GLY A 227 -6.11 24.00 -7.25
CA GLY A 227 -6.35 25.18 -8.06
C GLY A 227 -7.77 25.72 -7.93
N TYR A 228 -8.77 24.85 -7.77
CA TYR A 228 -10.15 25.25 -7.42
C TYR A 228 -10.22 25.87 -6.02
N LEU A 229 -9.54 25.27 -5.04
CA LEU A 229 -9.54 25.79 -3.67
C LEU A 229 -8.86 27.15 -3.55
N LEU A 230 -7.83 27.42 -4.34
CA LEU A 230 -7.15 28.73 -4.40
C LEU A 230 -7.99 29.77 -5.14
N GLU A 231 -8.61 29.39 -6.26
CA GLU A 231 -9.44 30.26 -7.10
C GLU A 231 -10.76 29.56 -7.46
N PRO A 232 -11.81 29.70 -6.64
CA PRO A 232 -13.06 28.98 -6.82
C PRO A 232 -13.76 29.31 -8.15
N ASP A 233 -14.00 28.27 -8.95
CA ASP A 233 -14.77 28.33 -10.19
C ASP A 233 -15.82 27.19 -10.19
N PRO A 234 -17.13 27.52 -10.20
CA PRO A 234 -18.20 26.51 -10.23
C PRO A 234 -18.12 25.56 -11.43
N ALA A 235 -17.63 26.01 -12.60
CA ALA A 235 -17.50 25.14 -13.77
C ALA A 235 -16.40 24.10 -13.56
N LYS A 236 -15.28 24.51 -12.97
CA LYS A 236 -14.18 23.61 -12.59
C LYS A 236 -14.61 22.62 -11.50
N LEU A 237 -15.34 23.08 -10.48
CA LEU A 237 -15.90 22.18 -9.46
C LEU A 237 -16.81 21.12 -10.10
N ALA A 238 -17.71 21.50 -11.00
CA ALA A 238 -18.58 20.55 -11.68
C ALA A 238 -17.80 19.50 -12.50
N GLU A 239 -16.68 19.88 -13.13
CA GLU A 239 -15.80 18.93 -13.81
C GLU A 239 -15.10 18.00 -12.81
N ILE A 240 -14.58 18.51 -11.70
CA ILE A 240 -13.97 17.70 -10.62
C ILE A 240 -15.00 16.70 -10.05
N ILE A 241 -16.23 17.13 -9.79
CA ILE A 241 -17.31 16.26 -9.31
C ILE A 241 -17.58 15.14 -10.32
N THR A 242 -17.61 15.44 -11.62
CA THR A 242 -17.78 14.42 -12.68
C THR A 242 -16.66 13.37 -12.66
N TRP A 243 -15.42 13.80 -12.42
CA TRP A 243 -14.27 12.90 -12.26
C TRP A 243 -14.41 12.00 -11.03
N LEU A 244 -14.78 12.57 -9.89
CA LEU A 244 -14.97 11.84 -8.64
C LEU A 244 -16.14 10.85 -8.74
N GLU A 245 -17.25 11.23 -9.37
CA GLU A 245 -18.37 10.32 -9.66
C GLU A 245 -17.91 9.12 -10.50
N MET A 246 -17.19 9.39 -11.59
CA MET A 246 -16.67 8.35 -12.47
C MET A 246 -15.74 7.39 -11.72
N ALA A 247 -14.90 7.91 -10.82
CA ALA A 247 -14.00 7.09 -10.00
C ALA A 247 -14.73 6.04 -9.16
N THR A 248 -15.92 6.35 -8.66
CA THR A 248 -16.75 5.39 -7.89
C THR A 248 -17.23 4.19 -8.71
N THR A 249 -17.11 4.24 -10.05
CA THR A 249 -17.54 3.17 -10.96
C THR A 249 -16.39 2.26 -11.42
N TYR A 250 -15.15 2.58 -11.04
CA TYR A 250 -13.99 1.84 -11.53
C TYR A 250 -13.86 0.47 -10.89
N GLY A 251 -13.44 -0.52 -11.67
CA GLY A 251 -13.05 -1.84 -11.17
C GLY A 251 -11.67 -1.84 -10.53
N ASP A 252 -11.06 -3.01 -10.39
CA ASP A 252 -9.69 -3.16 -9.85
C ASP A 252 -8.64 -2.31 -10.60
N VAL A 253 -7.92 -1.45 -9.87
CA VAL A 253 -6.83 -0.60 -10.39
C VAL A 253 -5.44 -1.11 -9.98
N GLY A 254 -5.36 -2.29 -9.37
CA GLY A 254 -4.14 -2.95 -8.93
C GLY A 254 -3.70 -2.53 -7.52
N VAL A 255 -2.47 -2.95 -7.18
CA VAL A 255 -1.82 -2.70 -5.88
C VAL A 255 -0.39 -2.16 -6.06
N ASP A 256 -0.20 -1.45 -7.17
CA ASP A 256 1.09 -0.95 -7.65
C ASP A 256 0.94 0.53 -8.11
N LEU A 257 1.86 1.09 -8.90
CA LEU A 257 1.87 2.47 -9.39
C LEU A 257 0.50 3.03 -9.82
N ASP A 258 -0.29 2.24 -10.55
CA ASP A 258 -1.58 2.72 -11.06
C ASP A 258 -2.62 2.91 -9.94
N ALA A 259 -2.51 2.13 -8.86
CA ALA A 259 -3.34 2.28 -7.68
C ALA A 259 -2.99 3.56 -6.91
N GLU A 260 -1.71 3.93 -6.86
CA GLU A 260 -1.27 5.19 -6.25
C GLU A 260 -1.83 6.39 -7.00
N TYR A 261 -1.65 6.47 -8.32
CA TYR A 261 -2.16 7.59 -9.11
C TYR A 261 -3.67 7.78 -8.98
N PHE A 262 -4.39 6.66 -8.88
CA PHE A 262 -5.84 6.68 -8.68
C PHE A 262 -6.19 7.13 -7.27
N MET A 263 -5.58 6.52 -6.26
CA MET A 263 -5.85 6.79 -4.84
C MET A 263 -5.50 8.22 -4.45
N GLU A 264 -4.36 8.76 -4.89
CA GLU A 264 -3.96 10.13 -4.59
C GLU A 264 -5.04 11.12 -5.05
N GLY A 265 -5.50 11.00 -6.30
CA GLY A 265 -6.54 11.88 -6.83
C GLY A 265 -7.85 11.80 -6.06
N ILE A 266 -8.33 10.60 -5.72
CA ILE A 266 -9.63 10.44 -5.05
C ILE A 266 -9.57 10.69 -3.54
N ALA A 267 -8.46 10.38 -2.87
CA ALA A 267 -8.29 10.60 -1.44
C ALA A 267 -8.13 12.10 -1.13
N LEU A 268 -7.34 12.82 -1.94
CA LEU A 268 -7.28 14.28 -1.85
C LEU A 268 -8.63 14.90 -2.23
N GLY A 269 -9.33 14.39 -3.25
CA GLY A 269 -10.68 14.87 -3.57
C GLY A 269 -11.70 14.66 -2.45
N TYR A 270 -11.66 13.49 -1.80
CA TYR A 270 -12.51 13.17 -0.66
C TYR A 270 -12.21 14.07 0.54
N ASP A 271 -10.94 14.22 0.88
CA ASP A 271 -10.50 14.97 2.06
C ASP A 271 -10.63 16.49 1.87
N TRP A 272 -10.19 17.01 0.73
CA TRP A 272 -10.12 18.46 0.51
C TRP A 272 -11.46 19.09 0.17
N LEU A 273 -12.38 18.33 -0.45
CA LEU A 273 -13.73 18.78 -0.78
C LEU A 273 -14.78 18.19 0.16
N TYR A 274 -14.39 17.64 1.31
CA TYR A 274 -15.28 16.85 2.18
C TYR A 274 -16.64 17.52 2.43
N ASP A 275 -16.65 18.81 2.76
CA ASP A 275 -17.85 19.59 3.05
C ASP A 275 -18.59 20.09 1.80
N GLU A 276 -17.94 20.11 0.64
CA GLU A 276 -18.51 20.55 -0.65
C GLU A 276 -19.07 19.39 -1.48
N LEU A 277 -18.66 18.16 -1.19
CA LEU A 277 -19.16 16.97 -1.87
C LEU A 277 -20.64 16.71 -1.54
N PRO A 278 -21.47 16.38 -2.55
CA PRO A 278 -22.78 15.78 -2.29
C PRO A 278 -22.66 14.58 -1.36
N GLU A 279 -23.55 14.47 -0.37
CA GLU A 279 -23.45 13.44 0.68
C GLU A 279 -23.42 12.02 0.11
N ASP A 280 -24.20 11.74 -0.96
CA ASP A 280 -24.21 10.44 -1.62
C ASP A 280 -22.87 10.16 -2.31
N LEU A 281 -22.27 11.15 -2.95
CA LEU A 281 -20.97 11.03 -3.60
C LEU A 281 -19.87 10.80 -2.57
N ARG A 282 -19.88 11.55 -1.47
CA ARG A 282 -18.94 11.36 -0.36
C ARG A 282 -19.01 9.93 0.17
N LYS A 283 -20.21 9.38 0.42
CA LYS A 283 -20.37 7.98 0.86
C LYS A 283 -19.82 6.98 -0.16
N ARG A 284 -20.15 7.14 -1.44
CA ARG A 284 -19.66 6.25 -2.51
C ARG A 284 -18.14 6.30 -2.67
N LEU A 285 -17.54 7.49 -2.59
CA LEU A 285 -16.09 7.66 -2.59
C LEU A 285 -15.44 7.00 -1.36
N GLY A 286 -16.03 7.17 -0.18
CA GLY A 286 -15.53 6.53 1.04
C GLY A 286 -15.47 5.02 0.94
N VAL A 287 -16.55 4.39 0.42
CA VAL A 287 -16.57 2.95 0.11
C VAL A 287 -15.47 2.59 -0.89
N ARG A 288 -15.32 3.38 -1.95
CA ARG A 288 -14.34 3.11 -3.00
C ARG A 288 -12.89 3.18 -2.48
N ILE A 289 -12.57 4.18 -1.66
CA ILE A 289 -11.27 4.34 -1.01
C ILE A 289 -11.00 3.16 -0.06
N ALA A 290 -12.02 2.74 0.71
CA ALA A 290 -11.91 1.62 1.64
C ALA A 290 -11.61 0.30 0.92
N GLU A 291 -12.31 -0.01 -0.18
CA GLU A 291 -12.04 -1.20 -1.01
C GLU A 291 -10.59 -1.25 -1.51
N LEU A 292 -10.04 -0.09 -1.91
CA LEU A 292 -8.67 0.00 -2.40
C LEU A 292 -7.65 -0.12 -1.28
N CYS A 293 -7.92 0.50 -0.11
CA CYS A 293 -7.10 0.32 1.08
C CYS A 293 -7.05 -1.15 1.51
N GLU A 294 -8.19 -1.85 1.50
CA GLU A 294 -8.26 -3.27 1.85
C GLU A 294 -7.41 -4.13 0.89
N GLN A 295 -7.50 -3.87 -0.42
CA GLN A 295 -6.70 -4.58 -1.44
C GLN A 295 -5.20 -4.34 -1.27
N LEU A 296 -4.77 -3.08 -1.12
CA LEU A 296 -3.38 -2.71 -0.90
C LEU A 296 -2.85 -3.31 0.41
N TYR A 297 -3.62 -3.22 1.48
CA TYR A 297 -3.26 -3.75 2.79
C TYR A 297 -3.10 -5.27 2.75
N ALA A 298 -4.06 -5.99 2.19
CA ALA A 298 -4.00 -7.45 2.05
C ALA A 298 -2.82 -7.90 1.17
N ALA A 299 -2.52 -7.17 0.09
CA ALA A 299 -1.36 -7.44 -0.74
C ALA A 299 -0.05 -7.14 -0.01
N SER A 300 0.00 -6.07 0.80
CA SER A 300 1.19 -5.70 1.58
C SER A 300 1.51 -6.71 2.68
N LEU A 301 0.50 -7.18 3.41
CA LEU A 301 0.64 -8.28 4.38
C LEU A 301 1.12 -9.60 3.74
N ALA A 302 0.77 -9.84 2.48
CA ALA A 302 1.26 -10.98 1.71
C ALA A 302 2.67 -10.77 1.12
N GLY A 303 3.27 -9.58 1.25
CA GLY A 303 4.54 -9.22 0.61
C GLY A 303 4.44 -9.09 -0.92
N LYS A 304 3.27 -8.70 -1.44
CA LYS A 304 2.94 -8.65 -2.87
C LYS A 304 2.70 -7.24 -3.43
N THR A 305 2.83 -6.19 -2.62
CA THR A 305 2.78 -4.79 -3.09
C THR A 305 4.15 -4.31 -3.55
N GLY A 306 4.20 -3.65 -4.72
CA GLY A 306 5.33 -2.80 -5.14
C GLY A 306 6.73 -3.31 -4.82
N GLY A 307 7.12 -4.51 -5.27
CA GLY A 307 8.48 -5.04 -5.02
C GLY A 307 8.66 -5.81 -3.70
N GLY A 308 7.61 -6.00 -2.91
CA GLY A 308 7.56 -6.93 -1.77
C GLY A 308 8.40 -6.46 -0.59
N HIS A 309 9.59 -7.04 -0.40
CA HIS A 309 10.55 -6.66 0.64
C HIS A 309 11.68 -5.76 0.11
N SER A 310 11.56 -5.27 -1.13
CA SER A 310 12.52 -4.33 -1.74
C SER A 310 12.20 -2.90 -1.30
N PHE A 311 12.54 -2.54 -0.06
CA PHE A 311 12.12 -1.26 0.55
C PHE A 311 12.60 0.00 -0.16
N GLN A 312 13.68 -0.10 -0.94
CA GLN A 312 14.20 1.02 -1.74
C GLN A 312 13.64 1.06 -3.15
N GLN A 313 12.91 0.05 -3.60
CA GLN A 313 12.33 0.06 -4.94
C GLN A 313 11.14 1.00 -4.98
N ASN A 314 11.06 1.85 -6.00
CA ASN A 314 10.07 2.92 -6.02
C ASN A 314 8.62 2.44 -5.96
N HIS A 315 8.22 1.37 -6.65
CA HIS A 315 6.84 0.86 -6.57
C HIS A 315 6.43 0.53 -5.12
N TYR A 316 7.37 0.16 -4.24
CA TYR A 316 7.11 -0.02 -2.81
C TYR A 316 6.63 1.30 -2.19
N TRP A 317 7.28 2.41 -2.53
CA TRP A 317 6.96 3.74 -2.03
C TRP A 317 5.58 4.18 -2.49
N PHE A 318 5.30 4.03 -3.80
CA PHE A 318 4.02 4.38 -4.39
C PHE A 318 2.87 3.56 -3.76
N ALA A 319 3.01 2.24 -3.67
CA ALA A 319 1.96 1.39 -3.12
C ALA A 319 1.62 1.73 -1.65
N HIS A 320 2.62 2.07 -0.85
CA HIS A 320 2.39 2.38 0.57
C HIS A 320 2.01 3.85 0.82
N LEU A 321 2.42 4.79 -0.04
CA LEU A 321 1.85 6.14 -0.05
C LEU A 321 0.35 6.09 -0.40
N SER A 322 -0.03 5.28 -1.38
CA SER A 322 -1.44 5.02 -1.73
C SER A 322 -2.24 4.59 -0.50
N LEU A 323 -1.72 3.60 0.25
CA LEU A 323 -2.37 3.14 1.48
C LEU A 323 -2.45 4.25 2.53
N ALA A 324 -1.39 5.05 2.72
CA ALA A 324 -1.37 6.16 3.68
C ALA A 324 -2.40 7.25 3.34
N LEU A 325 -2.50 7.65 2.07
CA LEU A 325 -3.46 8.66 1.60
C LEU A 325 -4.90 8.20 1.79
N GLY A 326 -5.22 6.99 1.33
CA GLY A 326 -6.57 6.45 1.46
C GLY A 326 -6.98 6.23 2.91
N ALA A 327 -6.09 5.64 3.73
CA ALA A 327 -6.37 5.41 5.15
C ALA A 327 -6.49 6.72 5.93
N GLY A 328 -5.62 7.70 5.65
CA GLY A 328 -5.65 9.03 6.27
C GLY A 328 -6.96 9.76 5.98
N ALA A 329 -7.45 9.71 4.74
CA ALA A 329 -8.75 10.29 4.35
C ALA A 329 -9.93 9.69 5.13
N LEU A 330 -9.85 8.38 5.45
CA LEU A 330 -10.94 7.63 6.08
C LEU A 330 -10.85 7.51 7.61
N VAL A 331 -9.90 8.18 8.26
CA VAL A 331 -9.85 8.19 9.73
C VAL A 331 -11.17 8.72 10.28
N ASN A 332 -11.78 7.95 11.18
CA ASN A 332 -13.14 8.08 11.74
C ASN A 332 -14.31 7.70 10.81
N ASP A 333 -14.09 7.59 9.51
CA ASP A 333 -15.14 7.24 8.54
C ASP A 333 -15.10 5.75 8.16
N HIS A 334 -14.02 5.04 8.50
CA HIS A 334 -13.91 3.59 8.38
C HIS A 334 -13.25 2.94 9.61
N PRO A 335 -13.78 1.83 10.16
CA PRO A 335 -13.27 1.21 11.39
C PRO A 335 -11.83 0.68 11.28
N GLN A 336 -11.36 0.38 10.07
CA GLN A 336 -9.99 -0.12 9.83
C GLN A 336 -8.99 0.96 9.42
N ALA A 337 -9.40 2.23 9.29
CA ALA A 337 -8.53 3.30 8.82
C ALA A 337 -7.26 3.45 9.67
N ASP A 338 -7.39 3.39 10.99
CA ASP A 338 -6.24 3.49 11.90
C ASP A 338 -5.27 2.29 11.73
N GLU A 339 -5.78 1.07 11.52
CA GLU A 339 -4.97 -0.13 11.28
C GLU A 339 -4.17 0.01 9.98
N TRP A 340 -4.83 0.43 8.90
CA TRP A 340 -4.21 0.65 7.59
C TRP A 340 -3.15 1.75 7.62
N LEU A 341 -3.45 2.87 8.29
CA LEU A 341 -2.55 4.01 8.36
C LEU A 341 -1.30 3.67 9.20
N ALA A 342 -1.47 3.00 10.34
CA ALA A 342 -0.34 2.54 11.14
C ALA A 342 0.54 1.54 10.38
N TRP A 343 -0.06 0.65 9.59
CA TRP A 343 0.68 -0.24 8.71
C TRP A 343 1.44 0.53 7.64
N ALA A 344 0.83 1.53 7.00
CA ALA A 344 1.53 2.37 6.04
C ALA A 344 2.75 3.07 6.67
N TRP A 345 2.66 3.53 7.92
CA TRP A 345 3.81 4.09 8.64
C TRP A 345 4.92 3.08 8.93
N ASP A 346 4.56 1.85 9.31
CA ASP A 346 5.56 0.80 9.47
C ASP A 346 6.34 0.56 8.15
N ARG A 347 5.63 0.59 7.02
CA ARG A 347 6.23 0.40 5.70
C ARG A 347 7.11 1.59 5.32
N PHE A 348 6.66 2.83 5.60
CA PHE A 348 7.45 4.05 5.38
C PHE A 348 8.74 4.06 6.17
N GLU A 349 8.72 3.66 7.45
CA GLU A 349 9.90 3.67 8.31
C GLU A 349 11.01 2.75 7.78
N ARG A 350 10.66 1.65 7.11
CA ARG A 350 11.62 0.77 6.42
C ARG A 350 12.29 1.47 5.23
N ILE A 351 11.54 2.30 4.51
CA ILE A 351 12.08 3.14 3.43
C ILE A 351 13.08 4.13 4.05
N ALA A 352 12.66 4.84 5.10
CA ALA A 352 13.47 5.88 5.74
C ALA A 352 14.78 5.34 6.32
N VAL A 353 14.75 4.22 7.05
CA VAL A 353 15.93 3.61 7.68
C VAL A 353 16.93 3.05 6.66
N THR A 354 16.46 2.68 5.47
CA THR A 354 17.34 2.16 4.40
C THR A 354 17.77 3.21 3.39
N PHE A 355 17.34 4.47 3.55
CA PHE A 355 17.67 5.53 2.63
C PHE A 355 19.12 6.01 2.86
N SER A 356 19.94 6.00 1.80
CA SER A 356 21.39 6.19 1.95
C SER A 356 21.74 7.60 2.41
N PRO A 357 22.57 7.76 3.47
CA PRO A 357 23.00 9.08 3.95
C PRO A 357 23.95 9.81 2.98
N ASP A 358 24.61 9.08 2.06
CA ASP A 358 25.47 9.69 1.03
C ASP A 358 24.69 10.30 -0.15
N GLY A 359 23.36 10.07 -0.20
CA GLY A 359 22.49 10.55 -1.26
C GLY A 359 22.46 9.69 -2.51
N GLY A 360 23.21 8.60 -2.60
CA GLY A 360 23.20 7.72 -3.76
C GLY A 360 21.79 7.20 -4.06
N PHE A 361 21.38 7.29 -5.33
CA PHE A 361 20.11 6.70 -5.79
C PHE A 361 20.39 5.52 -6.73
N HIS A 362 20.16 4.31 -6.22
CA HIS A 362 20.55 3.06 -6.88
C HIS A 362 19.87 2.81 -8.24
N GLU A 363 18.69 3.40 -8.52
CA GLU A 363 18.04 3.29 -9.84
C GLU A 363 18.53 4.36 -10.85
N GLY A 364 19.45 5.24 -10.44
CA GLY A 364 20.05 6.27 -11.28
C GLY A 364 19.22 7.57 -11.40
N PRO A 365 19.77 8.60 -12.07
CA PRO A 365 19.24 9.96 -12.02
C PRO A 365 17.88 10.15 -12.71
N SER A 366 17.55 9.34 -13.72
CA SER A 366 16.22 9.41 -14.37
C SER A 366 15.12 8.86 -13.47
N TYR A 367 15.37 7.76 -12.75
CA TYR A 367 14.42 7.23 -11.79
C TYR A 367 14.36 8.04 -10.51
N TRP A 368 15.43 8.77 -10.17
CA TRP A 368 15.40 9.77 -9.12
C TRP A 368 14.33 10.85 -9.40
N ASP A 369 14.32 11.42 -10.62
CA ASP A 369 13.32 12.44 -11.02
C ASP A 369 11.89 11.91 -10.95
N PHE A 370 11.72 10.62 -11.25
CA PHE A 370 10.43 9.95 -11.21
C PHE A 370 9.95 9.64 -9.78
N SER A 371 10.85 9.18 -8.90
CA SER A 371 10.48 8.55 -7.62
C SER A 371 10.55 9.50 -6.43
N MET A 372 11.49 10.45 -6.44
CA MET A 372 11.71 11.34 -5.30
C MET A 372 10.53 12.25 -4.97
N PRO A 373 9.77 12.81 -5.93
CA PRO A 373 8.58 13.59 -5.61
C PRO A 373 7.57 12.82 -4.74
N THR A 374 7.34 11.55 -5.04
CA THR A 374 6.49 10.66 -4.24
C THR A 374 7.05 10.46 -2.83
N LEU A 375 8.36 10.27 -2.70
CA LEU A 375 8.98 10.12 -1.38
C LEU A 375 8.93 11.41 -0.54
N TYR A 376 8.98 12.58 -1.17
CA TYR A 376 8.78 13.87 -0.49
C TYR A 376 7.34 13.99 0.04
N ILE A 377 6.34 13.67 -0.78
CA ILE A 377 4.94 13.66 -0.34
C ILE A 377 4.75 12.68 0.81
N TYR A 378 5.34 11.48 0.72
CA TYR A 378 5.21 10.47 1.77
C TYR A 378 5.89 10.89 3.08
N THR A 379 7.01 11.59 2.99
CA THR A 379 7.68 12.17 4.16
C THR A 379 6.82 13.28 4.76
N ASP A 380 6.35 14.23 3.94
CA ASP A 380 5.53 15.35 4.39
C ASP A 380 4.24 14.87 5.07
N ILE A 381 3.52 13.92 4.47
CA ILE A 381 2.30 13.39 5.07
C ILE A 381 2.56 12.60 6.36
N TYR A 382 3.68 11.88 6.45
CA TYR A 382 4.08 11.23 7.71
C TYR A 382 4.32 12.28 8.79
N GLU A 383 5.11 13.30 8.53
CA GLU A 383 5.43 14.35 9.51
C GLU A 383 4.17 15.15 9.89
N HIS A 384 3.35 15.51 8.89
CA HIS A 384 2.11 16.25 9.06
C HIS A 384 1.09 15.48 9.91
N LEU A 385 0.81 14.22 9.57
CA LEU A 385 -0.22 13.45 10.26
C LEU A 385 0.24 12.97 11.63
N THR A 386 1.52 12.68 11.83
CA THR A 386 2.02 12.08 13.08
C THR A 386 2.64 13.10 14.05
N GLY A 387 3.04 14.27 13.55
CA GLY A 387 3.84 15.25 14.28
C GLY A 387 5.29 14.79 14.55
N LEU A 388 5.72 13.68 13.95
CA LEU A 388 7.04 13.09 14.17
C LEU A 388 7.98 13.45 13.03
N ARG A 389 9.22 13.81 13.38
CA ARG A 389 10.32 13.90 12.41
C ARG A 389 10.82 12.52 12.02
N VAL A 390 11.50 12.44 10.87
CA VAL A 390 12.07 11.20 10.36
C VAL A 390 13.59 11.35 10.21
N PRO A 391 14.41 11.23 11.30
CA PRO A 391 15.83 11.55 11.26
C PRO A 391 16.65 10.80 10.20
N ALA A 392 16.34 9.52 9.96
CA ALA A 392 17.02 8.73 8.93
C ALA A 392 16.75 9.29 7.52
N MET A 393 15.50 9.69 7.26
CA MET A 393 15.13 10.35 6.01
C MET A 393 15.78 11.74 5.91
N ASP A 394 15.76 12.54 6.97
CA ASP A 394 16.41 13.87 7.00
C ASP A 394 17.91 13.81 6.69
N GLN A 395 18.59 12.73 7.13
CA GLN A 395 20.00 12.51 6.80
C GLN A 395 20.18 12.13 5.33
N GLY A 396 19.38 11.18 4.81
CA GLY A 396 19.50 10.74 3.42
C GLY A 396 19.06 11.79 2.39
N LEU A 397 17.99 12.54 2.65
CA LEU A 397 17.50 13.60 1.75
C LEU A 397 18.52 14.73 1.56
N LYS A 398 19.34 15.04 2.57
CA LYS A 398 20.44 16.02 2.43
C LYS A 398 21.45 15.59 1.37
N GLY A 399 21.78 14.29 1.30
CA GLY A 399 22.68 13.76 0.29
C GLY A 399 22.08 13.78 -1.13
N GLN A 400 20.76 13.64 -1.27
CA GLN A 400 20.10 13.53 -2.58
C GLN A 400 20.28 14.78 -3.46
N ALA A 401 20.35 15.97 -2.84
CA ALA A 401 20.66 17.19 -3.57
C ALA A 401 22.06 17.12 -4.21
N ALA A 402 23.06 16.61 -3.47
CA ALA A 402 24.41 16.42 -3.99
C ALA A 402 24.44 15.37 -5.10
N PHE A 403 23.77 14.22 -4.92
CA PHE A 403 23.64 13.20 -5.96
C PHE A 403 23.13 13.79 -7.27
N ARG A 404 22.03 14.56 -7.22
CA ARG A 404 21.44 15.16 -8.42
C ARG A 404 22.41 16.10 -9.13
N MET A 405 23.07 17.00 -8.38
CA MET A 405 24.02 17.97 -8.95
C MET A 405 25.26 17.31 -9.57
N HIS A 406 25.69 16.16 -9.06
CA HIS A 406 26.86 15.44 -9.58
C HIS A 406 26.55 14.49 -10.76
N HIS A 407 25.29 14.09 -10.95
CA HIS A 407 24.89 13.18 -12.02
C HIS A 407 24.22 13.86 -13.22
N ILE A 408 23.57 15.02 -13.02
CA ILE A 408 23.00 15.83 -14.10
C ILE A 408 23.49 17.27 -13.93
N LEU A 409 24.53 17.62 -14.66
CA LEU A 409 25.05 18.98 -14.70
C LEU A 409 24.16 19.86 -15.59
N PRO A 410 23.92 21.13 -15.24
CA PRO A 410 23.13 22.03 -16.09
C PRO A 410 23.71 22.14 -17.50
N GLY A 411 22.89 21.83 -18.52
CA GLY A 411 23.24 22.00 -19.93
C GLY A 411 23.98 20.83 -20.58
N LEU A 412 24.16 19.71 -19.86
CA LEU A 412 24.55 18.39 -20.39
C LEU A 412 23.35 17.45 -20.32
#